data_AF-A0A8E2A2D0-F1
#
_entry.id   AF-A0A8E2A2D0-F1
#
_cell.length_a   1.000
_cell.length_b   1.000
_cell.length_c   1.000
_cell.angle_alpha   90.00
_cell.angle_beta   90.00
_cell.angle_gamma   90.00
#
_symmetry.space_group_name_H-M   'P 1'
#
loop_
_entity.id
_entity.type
_entity.pdbx_description
1 polymer ?
#
loop_
_entity_poly.entity_id
_entity_poly.type
_entity_poly.pdbx_seq_one_letter_code
_entity_poly.pdbx_strand_id
1 'polypeptide(L)' 'MNTAAHNKIVSFIWSIADDCLRDVYVRGKYRDVILPMFVLRRLDASADILALENQSDGLIREILNMN' A
#
# COMPACT_ATOMS: atom_id res chain seq x y z
N MET A 1 3.30 -14.94 5.22
CA MET A 1 2.06 -14.14 5.33
C MET A 1 0.89 -15.09 5.57
N ASN A 2 0.00 -14.80 6.51
CA ASN A 2 -1.16 -15.65 6.79
C ASN A 2 -2.14 -15.60 5.61
N THR A 3 -2.34 -16.73 4.93
CA THR A 3 -3.18 -16.86 3.73
C THR A 3 -4.63 -16.45 3.99
N ALA A 4 -5.14 -16.66 5.21
CA ALA A 4 -6.49 -16.25 5.59
C ALA A 4 -6.63 -14.72 5.67
N ALA A 5 -5.60 -14.03 6.17
CA ALA A 5 -5.57 -12.56 6.19
C ALA A 5 -5.42 -12.00 4.77
N HIS A 6 -4.60 -12.63 3.93
CA HIS A 6 -4.42 -12.25 2.53
C HIS A 6 -5.73 -12.35 1.73
N ASN A 7 -6.45 -13.47 1.87
CA ASN A 7 -7.73 -13.67 1.18
C ASN A 7 -8.79 -12.65 1.62
N LYS A 8 -8.83 -12.28 2.90
CA LYS A 8 -9.71 -11.22 3.39
C LYS A 8 -9.44 -9.87 2.71
N ILE A 9 -8.17 -9.50 2.57
CA ILE A 9 -7.77 -8.24 1.92
C ILE A 9 -8.14 -8.28 0.43
N VAL A 10 -7.86 -9.40 -0.25
CA VAL A 10 -8.22 -9.56 -1.67
C VAL A 10 -9.72 -9.45 -1.88
N SER A 11 -10.54 -10.14 -1.07
CA SER A 11 -12.00 -10.04 -1.16
C SER A 11 -12.51 -8.62 -0.89
N PHE A 12 -11.91 -7.91 0.07
CA PHE A 12 -12.27 -6.52 0.37
C PHE A 12 -11.96 -5.55 -0.79
N ILE A 13 -10.79 -5.72 -1.43
CA ILE A 13 -10.44 -4.92 -2.61
C ILE A 13 -11.41 -5.23 -3.75
N TRP A 14 -11.76 -6.50 -3.94
CA TRP A 14 -12.68 -6.93 -4.99
C TRP A 14 -14.10 -6.38 -4.77
N SER A 15 -14.59 -6.34 -3.53
CA SER A 15 -15.91 -5.77 -3.22
C SER A 15 -15.96 -4.27 -3.49
N ILE A 16 -14.91 -3.50 -3.16
CA ILE A 16 -14.87 -2.05 -3.49
C ILE A 16 -14.86 -1.84 -5.01
N ALA A 17 -14.07 -2.64 -5.73
CA ALA A 17 -13.98 -2.57 -7.18
C ALA A 17 -15.30 -2.95 -7.87
N ASP A 18 -16.04 -3.90 -7.31
CA ASP A 18 -17.35 -4.31 -7.82
C ASP A 18 -18.44 -3.30 -7.43
N ASP A 19 -18.66 -3.09 -6.14
CA ASP A 19 -19.80 -2.35 -5.59
C ASP A 19 -19.72 -0.83 -5.81
N CYS A 20 -18.52 -0.25 -5.78
CA CYS A 20 -18.37 1.21 -5.85
C CYS A 20 -17.86 1.72 -7.20
N LEU A 21 -17.20 0.86 -8.00
CA LEU A 21 -16.46 1.30 -9.18
C LEU A 21 -16.97 0.71 -10.49
N ARG A 22 -17.53 -0.51 -10.49
CA ARG A 22 -17.92 -1.22 -11.72
C ARG A 22 -19.07 -0.53 -12.46
N ASP A 23 -20.05 0.00 -11.73
CA ASP A 23 -21.22 0.65 -12.32
C ASP A 23 -21.06 2.17 -12.47
N VAL A 24 -20.05 2.76 -11.82
CA VAL A 24 -19.73 4.19 -11.90
C VAL A 24 -18.78 4.49 -13.07
N TYR A 25 -17.91 3.54 -13.43
CA TYR A 25 -16.90 3.72 -14.47
C TYR A 25 -17.11 2.78 -15.66
N VAL A 26 -17.39 3.36 -16.83
CA VAL A 26 -17.39 2.65 -18.13
C VAL A 26 -16.09 1.85 -18.28
N ARG A 27 -16.14 0.62 -18.81
CA ARG A 27 -14.98 -0.33 -18.90
C ARG A 27 -13.64 0.27 -19.36
N GLY A 28 -13.64 1.36 -20.14
CA GLY A 28 -12.42 2.07 -20.56
C GLY A 28 -11.75 2.92 -19.46
N LYS A 29 -12.49 3.33 -18.42
CA LYS A 29 -12.05 4.24 -17.35
C LYS A 29 -11.49 3.53 -16.12
N TYR A 30 -11.64 2.21 -16.03
CA TYR A 30 -11.11 1.42 -14.90
C TYR A 30 -9.60 1.61 -14.72
N ARG A 31 -8.86 1.72 -15.84
CA ARG A 31 -7.43 2.04 -15.86
C ARG A 31 -7.13 3.36 -15.15
N ASP A 32 -7.96 4.38 -15.37
CA ASP A 32 -7.79 5.71 -14.82
C ASP A 32 -8.08 5.77 -13.31
N VAL A 33 -8.72 4.75 -12.75
CA VAL A 33 -9.00 4.65 -11.31
C VAL A 33 -7.96 3.77 -10.61
N ILE A 34 -7.66 2.60 -11.18
CA ILE A 34 -6.75 1.65 -10.55
C ILE A 34 -5.31 2.16 -10.58
N LEU A 35 -4.89 2.89 -11.63
CA LEU A 35 -3.53 3.43 -11.72
C LEU A 35 -3.25 4.46 -10.62
N PRO A 36 -4.08 5.49 -10.38
CA PRO A 36 -3.88 6.40 -9.25
C PRO A 36 -3.90 5.69 -7.90
N MET A 37 -4.83 4.76 -7.68
CA MET A 37 -4.89 4.00 -6.42
C MET A 37 -3.63 3.15 -6.20
N PHE A 38 -3.08 2.56 -7.25
CA PHE A 38 -1.84 1.79 -7.18
C PHE A 38 -0.61 2.68 -6.97
N VAL A 39 -0.59 3.87 -7.59
CA VAL A 39 0.46 4.88 -7.37
C VAL A 39 0.43 5.36 -5.93
N LEU A 40 -0.74 5.71 -5.37
CA LEU A 40 -0.89 6.09 -3.96
C LEU A 40 -0.41 4.98 -3.03
N ARG A 41 -0.81 3.72 -3.28
CA ARG A 41 -0.35 2.59 -2.47
C ARG A 41 1.16 2.40 -2.50
N ARG A 42 1.81 2.64 -3.65
CA ARG A 42 3.27 2.58 -3.80
C ARG A 42 3.96 3.74 -3.06
N LEU A 43 3.38 4.94 -3.11
CA LEU A 43 3.89 6.10 -2.39
C LEU A 43 3.78 5.90 -0.87
N ASP A 44 2.66 5.39 -0.37
CA ASP A 44 2.50 5.02 1.04
C ASP A 44 3.55 3.98 1.47
N ALA A 45 3.76 2.94 0.67
CA ALA A 45 4.79 1.93 0.95
C ALA A 45 6.21 2.54 0.95
N SER A 46 6.49 3.53 0.10
CA SER A 46 7.77 4.25 0.13
C SER A 46 7.93 5.12 1.38
N ALA A 47 6.85 5.72 1.87
CA ALA A 47 6.86 6.46 3.13
C ALA A 47 7.12 5.53 4.33
N ASP A 48 6.49 4.34 4.34
CA ASP A 48 6.75 3.31 5.34
C ASP A 48 8.21 2.83 5.32
N ILE A 49 8.80 2.65 4.13
CA ILE A 49 10.21 2.27 3.98
C ILE A 49 11.15 3.36 4.52
N LEU A 50 10.90 4.63 4.19
CA LEU A 50 11.68 5.75 4.72
C LEU A 50 11.60 5.82 6.25
N ALA A 51 10.45 5.52 6.84
CA ALA A 51 10.31 5.44 8.29
C ALA A 51 11.18 4.33 8.90
N LEU A 52 11.27 3.17 8.24
CA LEU A 52 12.14 2.08 8.68
C LEU A 52 13.63 2.40 8.52
N GLU A 53 14.02 3.09 7.45
CA GLU A 53 15.40 3.55 7.24
C GLU A 53 15.82 4.52 8.36
N ASN A 54 15.00 5.53 8.67
CA ASN A 54 15.27 6.46 9.77
C ASN A 54 15.39 5.76 11.13
N GLN A 55 14.57 4.72 11.36
CA GLN A 55 14.66 3.91 12.58
C GLN A 55 15.96 3.10 12.61
N SER A 56 16.35 2.52 11.48
CA SER A 56 17.61 1.77 11.37
C SER A 56 18.84 2.67 11.55
N ASP A 57 18.81 3.89 11.02
CA ASP A 57 19.87 4.89 11.21
C ASP A 57 19.99 5.30 12.68
N GLY A 58 18.86 5.48 13.36
CA GLY A 58 18.83 5.72 14.81
C GLY A 58 19.45 4.58 15.61
N LEU A 59 19.10 3.34 15.28
CA LEU A 59 19.66 2.14 15.91
C LEU A 59 21.16 1.98 15.61
N ILE A 60 21.60 2.27 14.38
CA ILE A 60 23.02 2.22 14.01
C ILE A 60 23.82 3.27 14.79
N ARG A 61 23.29 4.48 14.97
CA ARG A 61 23.94 5.52 15.80
C ARG A 61 24.06 5.08 17.25
N GLU A 62 23.01 4.48 17.80
CA GLU A 62 22.99 3.95 19.17
C GLU A 62 24.00 2.81 19.37
N ILE A 63 24.04 1.83 18.45
CA ILE A 63 25.01 0.72 18.48
C ILE A 63 26.45 1.22 18.40
N LEU A 64 26.70 2.23 17.56
CA LEU A 64 28.04 2.79 17.39
C LEU A 64 28.39 3.83 18.48
N ASN A 65 27.53 4.03 19.48
CA ASN A 65 27.72 4.99 20.57
C ASN A 65 28.09 6.41 20.06
N MET A 66 27.61 6.75 18.87
CA MET A 66 27.80 8.08 18.28
C MET A 66 26.62 8.95 18.74
N ASN A 67 26.86 9.77 19.77
CA ASN A 67 25.94 10.80 20.24
C ASN A 67 25.58 11.81 19.15
#